data_AF-A0AAU3RSE4-F1
#
_entry.id   AF-A0AAU3RSE4-F1
#
_cell.length_a   1.000
_cell.length_b   1.000
_cell.length_c   1.000
_cell.angle_alpha   90.00
_cell.angle_beta   90.00
_cell.angle_gamma   90.00
#
_symmetry.space_group_name_H-M   'P 1'
#
loop_
_entity.id
_entity.type
_entity.pdbx_description
1 polymer ?
#
loop_
_entity_poly.entity_id
_entity_poly.type
_entity_poly.pdbx_seq_one_letter_code
_entity_poly.pdbx_strand_id
1 'polypeptide(L)'
;MPHHSRRALGAVAALVVLAATLTACGSDALQRCVPVAAKSATPGELIGSYEGAHEADGVRLTLSSGGAMRAEKWPTGDYHRAKLGDTFNGSGTWEIESATASRDRALLRLHFTKPTLFLQGDTLDKLTIGIDTNRTDLYEDFDPDVCPDFRLQLRKP
;
A
#
# COMPACT_ATOMS: atom_id res chain seq x y z
N MET A 1 62.96 2.76 61.14
CA MET A 1 62.08 1.72 61.70
C MET A 1 61.45 2.34 62.95
N PRO A 2 60.11 2.41 63.16
CA PRO A 2 59.03 1.49 62.79
C PRO A 2 57.73 2.14 62.22
N HIS A 3 56.70 1.29 62.00
CA HIS A 3 55.24 1.47 61.97
C HIS A 3 54.46 2.21 60.84
N HIS A 4 53.83 1.37 60.00
CA HIS A 4 52.45 1.31 59.47
C HIS A 4 51.47 2.50 59.64
N SER A 5 50.80 2.91 58.54
CA SER A 5 49.48 2.36 58.14
C SER A 5 48.79 3.13 56.99
N ARG A 6 48.41 2.34 55.97
CA ARG A 6 47.22 2.40 55.09
C ARG A 6 46.80 3.73 54.44
N ARG A 7 46.68 3.71 53.11
CA ARG A 7 45.46 4.12 52.39
C ARG A 7 45.34 3.33 51.08
N ALA A 8 44.20 2.66 50.93
CA ALA A 8 43.73 2.06 49.69
C ALA A 8 43.32 3.16 48.70
N LEU A 9 43.42 2.88 47.39
CA LEU A 9 42.78 3.52 46.22
C LEU A 9 43.55 3.03 44.99
N GLY A 10 43.02 2.44 43.92
CA GLY A 10 41.66 2.10 43.54
C GLY A 10 41.73 1.21 42.29
N ALA A 11 40.79 0.28 42.15
CA ALA A 11 40.59 -0.49 40.93
C ALA A 11 39.55 0.24 40.07
N VAL A 12 39.97 0.86 38.97
CA VAL A 12 39.07 1.25 37.87
C VAL A 12 39.88 1.22 36.57
N ALA A 13 39.74 0.16 35.78
CA ALA A 13 39.97 0.23 34.34
C ALA A 13 38.72 -0.34 33.69
N ALA A 14 37.87 0.59 33.27
CA ALA A 14 36.56 0.39 32.71
C ALA A 14 36.60 -0.56 31.51
N LEU A 15 35.58 -1.42 31.45
CA LEU A 15 35.09 -2.05 30.23
C LEU A 15 35.08 -1.02 29.10
N VAL A 16 35.95 -1.22 28.10
CA VAL A 16 35.83 -0.56 26.80
C VAL A 16 34.58 -1.15 26.16
N VAL A 17 33.48 -0.45 26.43
CA VAL A 17 32.14 -0.75 25.95
C VAL A 17 32.18 -0.89 24.43
N LEU A 18 31.67 -2.03 23.97
CA LEU A 18 31.22 -2.31 22.62
C LEU A 18 30.13 -1.29 22.18
N ALA A 19 30.50 -0.04 21.94
CA ALA A 19 29.58 1.04 21.61
C ALA A 19 29.88 1.70 20.24
N ALA A 20 30.39 0.93 19.27
CA ALA A 20 30.74 1.47 17.95
C ALA A 20 30.12 0.73 16.75
N THR A 21 29.13 -0.15 16.94
CA THR A 21 28.51 -0.88 15.82
C THR A 21 26.98 -0.87 15.81
N LEU A 22 26.34 0.18 16.36
CA LEU A 22 24.87 0.33 16.31
C LEU A 22 24.41 1.74 15.88
N THR A 23 25.20 2.44 15.06
CA THR A 23 24.74 3.66 14.38
C THR A 23 24.70 3.44 12.88
N ALA A 24 23.84 2.51 12.47
CA ALA A 24 23.31 2.46 11.12
C ALA A 24 21.80 2.17 11.18
N CYS A 25 21.08 2.87 12.06
CA CYS A 25 19.66 3.11 11.84
C CYS A 25 19.59 4.08 10.67
N GLY A 26 19.25 3.56 9.49
CA GLY A 26 19.07 4.35 8.28
C GLY A 26 18.17 5.55 8.56
N SER A 27 18.66 6.73 8.20
CA SER A 27 17.94 7.99 8.27
C SER A 27 16.89 8.15 7.17
N ASP A 28 16.46 7.05 6.56
CA ASP A 28 15.31 7.06 5.68
C ASP A 28 14.09 7.18 6.58
N ALA A 29 13.54 8.39 6.68
CA ALA A 29 12.22 8.62 7.22
C ALA A 29 11.30 7.53 6.63
N LEU A 30 10.76 6.65 7.48
CA LEU A 30 9.99 5.47 7.09
C LEU A 30 9.00 5.86 5.98
N GLN A 31 9.37 5.58 4.73
CA GLN A 31 8.55 5.96 3.60
C GLN A 31 7.34 5.05 3.66
N ARG A 32 6.16 5.64 3.81
CA ARG A 32 4.90 4.87 3.85
C ARG A 32 4.79 4.00 2.59
N CYS A 33 4.31 2.76 2.75
CA CYS A 33 4.11 1.85 1.63
C CYS A 33 3.19 2.42 0.55
N VAL A 34 2.11 3.09 0.97
CA VAL A 34 1.16 3.81 0.10
C VAL A 34 0.96 5.25 0.60
N PRO A 35 0.51 6.20 -0.24
CA PRO A 35 0.13 7.54 0.21
C PRO A 35 -1.00 7.48 1.23
N VAL A 36 -1.21 8.59 1.95
CA VAL A 36 -2.40 8.73 2.79
C VAL A 36 -3.64 8.76 1.91
N ALA A 37 -4.73 8.17 2.39
CA ALA A 37 -6.02 8.17 1.71
C ALA A 37 -6.45 9.62 1.40
N ALA A 38 -6.74 9.89 0.14
CA ALA A 38 -7.18 11.20 -0.32
C ALA A 38 -8.62 11.44 0.13
N LYS A 39 -8.94 12.68 0.55
CA LYS A 39 -10.32 13.08 0.87
C LYS A 39 -11.17 13.31 -0.38
N SER A 40 -10.52 13.57 -1.51
CA SER A 40 -11.15 13.82 -2.81
C SER A 40 -10.18 13.42 -3.91
N ALA A 41 -10.72 13.08 -5.08
CA ALA A 41 -9.96 12.84 -6.29
C ALA A 41 -10.81 13.22 -7.51
N THR A 42 -10.14 13.55 -8.61
CA THR A 42 -10.75 13.85 -9.89
C THR A 42 -10.44 12.76 -10.92
N PRO A 43 -11.27 12.59 -11.96
CA PRO A 43 -10.97 11.61 -13.01
C PRO A 43 -9.61 11.81 -13.68
N GLY A 44 -9.19 13.06 -13.86
CA GLY A 44 -7.91 13.40 -14.49
C GLY A 44 -6.68 12.93 -13.71
N GLU A 45 -6.79 12.84 -12.38
CA GLU A 45 -5.72 12.33 -11.51
C GLU A 45 -5.60 10.80 -11.54
N LEU A 46 -6.67 10.11 -11.98
CA LEU A 46 -6.74 8.65 -11.96
C LEU A 46 -6.58 7.99 -13.33
N ILE A 47 -6.83 8.68 -14.44
CA ILE A 47 -6.70 8.11 -15.77
C ILE A 47 -5.26 7.65 -16.03
N GLY A 48 -5.10 6.42 -16.49
CA GLY A 48 -3.80 5.84 -16.81
C GLY A 48 -3.74 4.33 -16.58
N SER A 49 -2.52 3.79 -16.63
CA SER A 49 -2.24 2.38 -16.40
C SER A 49 -1.59 2.19 -15.03
N TYR A 50 -2.12 1.27 -14.25
CA TYR A 50 -1.63 0.90 -12.95
C TYR A 50 -1.02 -0.49 -13.01
N GLU A 51 0.09 -0.66 -12.30
CA GLU A 51 0.73 -1.96 -12.12
C GLU A 51 0.75 -2.32 -10.65
N GLY A 52 0.40 -3.57 -10.35
CA GLY A 52 0.48 -4.09 -9.00
C GLY A 52 1.91 -4.41 -8.60
N ALA A 53 2.15 -4.37 -7.29
CA ALA A 53 3.43 -4.68 -6.70
C ALA A 53 3.24 -5.72 -5.58
N HIS A 54 4.30 -6.48 -5.31
CA HIS A 54 4.33 -7.49 -4.25
C HIS A 54 3.23 -8.55 -4.42
N GLU A 55 2.25 -8.62 -3.52
CA GLU A 55 1.17 -9.60 -3.57
C GLU A 55 0.22 -9.35 -4.76
N ALA A 56 0.23 -8.13 -5.32
CA ALA A 56 -0.46 -7.78 -6.57
C ALA A 56 0.46 -7.83 -7.81
N ASP A 57 1.66 -8.42 -7.73
CA ASP A 57 2.59 -8.45 -8.86
C ASP A 57 1.97 -9.06 -10.13
N GLY A 58 2.19 -8.41 -11.26
CA GLY A 58 1.63 -8.77 -12.55
C GLY A 58 0.16 -8.38 -12.76
N VAL A 59 -0.56 -7.88 -11.75
CA VAL A 59 -1.91 -7.31 -11.91
C VAL A 59 -1.81 -5.97 -12.63
N ARG A 60 -2.72 -5.72 -13.58
CA ARG A 60 -2.80 -4.43 -14.28
C ARG A 60 -4.23 -3.91 -14.28
N LEU A 61 -4.36 -2.59 -14.11
CA LEU A 61 -5.63 -1.88 -14.26
C LEU A 61 -5.40 -0.67 -15.18
N THR A 62 -6.19 -0.55 -16.23
CA THR A 62 -6.20 0.65 -17.08
C THR A 62 -7.51 1.38 -16.89
N LEU A 63 -7.44 2.65 -16.51
CA LEU A 63 -8.57 3.56 -16.40
C LEU A 63 -8.51 4.56 -17.56
N SER A 64 -9.54 4.53 -18.41
CA SER A 64 -9.63 5.40 -19.59
C SER A 64 -10.49 6.62 -19.33
N SER A 65 -10.22 7.69 -20.08
CA SER A 65 -11.14 8.82 -20.22
C SER A 65 -12.52 8.33 -20.68
N GLY A 66 -13.60 8.87 -20.11
CA GLY A 66 -14.96 8.45 -20.39
C GLY A 66 -15.47 7.29 -19.50
N GLY A 67 -14.72 6.91 -18.47
CA GLY A 67 -15.20 6.00 -17.43
C GLY A 67 -15.08 4.51 -17.74
N ALA A 68 -14.40 4.13 -18.82
CA ALA A 68 -14.13 2.73 -19.15
C ALA A 68 -12.88 2.21 -18.42
N MET A 69 -12.87 0.93 -18.07
CA MET A 69 -11.71 0.24 -17.47
C MET A 69 -11.45 -1.14 -18.05
N ARG A 70 -10.20 -1.58 -17.91
CA ARG A 70 -9.74 -2.95 -18.19
C ARG A 70 -8.84 -3.44 -17.06
N ALA A 71 -9.05 -4.66 -16.63
CA ALA A 71 -8.24 -5.32 -15.61
C ALA A 71 -7.62 -6.60 -16.19
N GLU A 72 -6.37 -6.86 -15.82
CA GLU A 72 -5.64 -8.06 -16.22
C GLU A 72 -5.09 -8.76 -14.99
N LYS A 73 -5.22 -10.09 -14.96
CA LYS A 73 -4.88 -10.94 -13.80
C LYS A 73 -5.54 -10.47 -12.50
N TRP A 74 -6.74 -9.92 -12.59
CA TRP A 74 -7.48 -9.41 -11.43
C TRP A 74 -7.89 -10.56 -10.50
N PRO A 75 -7.84 -10.41 -9.16
CA PRO A 75 -8.21 -11.47 -8.23
C PRO A 75 -9.68 -11.85 -8.38
N THR A 76 -9.99 -13.13 -8.58
CA THR A 76 -11.35 -13.60 -8.84
C THR A 76 -12.30 -13.46 -7.63
N GLY A 77 -11.76 -13.42 -6.41
CA GLY A 77 -12.55 -13.58 -5.18
C GLY A 77 -12.99 -15.03 -4.95
N ASP A 78 -13.32 -15.38 -3.71
CA ASP A 78 -13.49 -16.77 -3.29
C ASP A 78 -14.66 -17.47 -3.97
N TYR A 79 -15.77 -16.77 -4.13
CA TYR A 79 -17.01 -17.34 -4.65
C TYR A 79 -16.86 -17.86 -6.09
N HIS A 80 -16.12 -17.15 -6.94
CA HIS A 80 -15.94 -17.51 -8.36
C HIS A 80 -14.65 -18.29 -8.64
N ARG A 81 -13.77 -18.47 -7.64
CA ARG A 81 -12.44 -19.07 -7.81
C ARG A 81 -12.47 -20.47 -8.40
N ALA A 82 -13.43 -21.31 -7.98
CA ALA A 82 -13.57 -22.67 -8.50
C ALA A 82 -13.92 -22.72 -10.01
N LYS A 83 -14.53 -21.66 -10.54
CA LYS A 83 -14.99 -21.59 -11.94
C LYS A 83 -14.03 -20.83 -12.84
N LEU A 84 -13.49 -19.71 -12.36
CA LEU A 84 -12.67 -18.79 -13.16
C LEU A 84 -11.17 -18.94 -12.89
N GLY A 85 -10.79 -19.70 -11.85
CA GLY A 85 -9.43 -19.77 -11.34
C GLY A 85 -9.10 -18.61 -10.40
N ASP A 86 -7.84 -18.50 -9.98
CA ASP A 86 -7.41 -17.49 -9.01
C ASP A 86 -7.50 -16.05 -9.53
N THR A 87 -7.37 -15.88 -10.85
CA THR A 87 -7.41 -14.58 -11.51
C THR A 87 -8.23 -14.58 -12.78
N PHE A 88 -8.70 -13.41 -13.21
CA PHE A 88 -9.39 -13.21 -14.47
C PHE A 88 -8.96 -11.93 -15.19
N ASN A 89 -9.28 -11.84 -16.48
CA ASN A 89 -9.19 -10.59 -17.24
C ASN A 89 -10.59 -10.01 -17.38
N GLY A 90 -10.72 -8.72 -17.08
CA GLY A 90 -12.01 -8.05 -16.95
C GLY A 90 -12.08 -6.72 -17.69
N SER A 91 -13.30 -6.25 -17.88
CA SER A 91 -13.57 -4.91 -18.38
C SER A 91 -14.87 -4.38 -17.81
N GLY A 92 -15.02 -3.07 -17.80
CA GLY A 92 -16.27 -2.45 -17.39
C GLY A 92 -16.13 -0.94 -17.25
N THR A 93 -16.78 -0.40 -16.22
CA THR A 93 -16.73 1.03 -15.92
C THR A 93 -16.14 1.30 -14.55
N TRP A 94 -15.80 2.56 -14.29
CA TRP A 94 -15.31 3.01 -13.00
C TRP A 94 -15.90 4.37 -12.64
N GLU A 95 -15.95 4.65 -11.33
CA GLU A 95 -16.39 5.92 -10.79
C GLU A 95 -15.67 6.25 -9.48
N ILE A 96 -15.66 7.54 -9.12
CA ILE A 96 -15.12 8.01 -7.84
C ILE A 96 -16.29 8.18 -6.87
N GLU A 97 -16.27 7.42 -5.79
CA GLU A 97 -17.12 7.66 -4.64
C GLU A 97 -16.43 8.70 -3.75
N SER A 98 -17.00 9.91 -3.70
CA SER A 98 -16.45 11.01 -2.88
C SER A 98 -16.56 10.71 -1.39
N ALA A 99 -15.65 11.27 -0.59
CA ALA A 99 -15.70 11.13 0.85
C ALA A 99 -17.01 11.69 1.41
N THR A 100 -17.71 10.88 2.19
CA THR A 100 -18.80 11.30 3.07
C THR A 100 -18.30 11.36 4.50
N ALA A 101 -19.06 12.01 5.40
CA ALA A 101 -18.75 12.00 6.83
C ALA A 101 -18.66 10.58 7.46
N SER A 102 -19.20 9.56 6.76
CA SER A 102 -19.12 8.16 7.18
C SER A 102 -17.92 7.40 6.61
N ARG A 103 -17.17 7.98 5.66
CA ARG A 103 -16.06 7.29 4.99
C ARG A 103 -14.73 8.03 5.02
N ASP A 104 -14.71 9.34 5.28
CA ASP A 104 -13.50 10.18 5.43
C ASP A 104 -12.41 10.08 4.35
N ARG A 105 -12.66 9.34 3.26
CA ARG A 105 -11.77 9.12 2.11
C ARG A 105 -12.54 8.89 0.82
N ALA A 106 -11.91 9.25 -0.29
CA ALA A 106 -12.38 8.95 -1.63
C ALA A 106 -12.04 7.50 -2.01
N LEU A 107 -12.98 6.84 -2.67
CA LEU A 107 -12.85 5.45 -3.11
C LEU A 107 -13.03 5.37 -4.62
N LEU A 108 -12.25 4.51 -5.26
CA LEU A 108 -12.48 4.08 -6.63
C LEU A 108 -13.41 2.88 -6.60
N ARG A 109 -14.53 2.95 -7.32
CA ARG A 109 -15.41 1.81 -7.58
C ARG A 109 -15.20 1.28 -8.98
N LEU A 110 -15.06 -0.04 -9.08
CA LEU A 110 -14.96 -0.78 -10.33
C LEU A 110 -16.26 -1.54 -10.55
N HIS A 111 -16.82 -1.42 -11.75
CA HIS A 111 -18.05 -2.09 -12.14
C HIS A 111 -17.71 -3.04 -13.29
N PHE A 112 -17.42 -4.31 -12.98
CA PHE A 112 -17.08 -5.31 -13.98
C PHE A 112 -18.33 -5.73 -14.78
N THR A 113 -18.30 -5.54 -16.10
CA THR A 113 -19.33 -6.05 -17.02
C THR A 113 -18.88 -7.35 -17.70
N LYS A 114 -17.57 -7.63 -17.68
CA LYS A 114 -16.99 -8.89 -18.12
C LYS A 114 -15.98 -9.39 -17.09
N PRO A 115 -16.03 -10.69 -16.74
CA PRO A 115 -17.10 -11.64 -17.03
C PRO A 115 -18.43 -11.19 -16.38
N THR A 116 -19.58 -11.55 -16.98
CA THR A 116 -20.93 -11.11 -16.53
C THR A 116 -21.39 -11.75 -15.22
N LEU A 117 -20.46 -12.35 -14.47
CA LEU A 117 -20.72 -13.19 -13.30
C LEU A 117 -20.57 -12.42 -11.99
N PHE A 118 -19.92 -11.25 -12.00
CA PHE A 118 -19.60 -10.52 -10.79
C PHE A 118 -20.75 -9.63 -10.34
N LEU A 119 -21.22 -9.86 -9.13
CA LEU A 119 -21.96 -8.90 -8.31
C LEU A 119 -20.98 -8.04 -7.51
N GLN A 120 -21.50 -6.96 -6.93
CA GLN A 120 -20.69 -6.11 -6.05
C GLN A 120 -20.17 -6.91 -4.86
N GLY A 121 -18.87 -6.83 -4.59
CA GLY A 121 -18.18 -7.55 -3.51
C GLY A 121 -17.77 -8.99 -3.83
N ASP A 122 -18.08 -9.50 -5.03
CA ASP A 122 -17.65 -10.84 -5.45
C ASP A 122 -16.14 -10.91 -5.77
N THR A 123 -15.51 -9.74 -5.95
CA THR A 123 -14.09 -9.52 -6.21
C THR A 123 -13.68 -8.20 -5.56
N LEU A 124 -12.39 -7.87 -5.63
CA LEU A 124 -11.89 -6.55 -5.24
C LEU A 124 -12.40 -5.49 -6.22
N ASP A 125 -13.48 -4.83 -5.87
CA ASP A 125 -14.20 -3.87 -6.72
C ASP A 125 -14.24 -2.45 -6.14
N LYS A 126 -13.62 -2.26 -4.99
CA LYS A 126 -13.54 -0.99 -4.28
C LYS A 126 -12.15 -0.80 -3.72
N LEU A 127 -11.51 0.31 -4.08
CA LEU A 127 -10.15 0.63 -3.69
C LEU A 127 -10.10 2.01 -3.05
N THR A 128 -9.23 2.16 -2.07
CA THR A 128 -8.86 3.47 -1.52
C THR A 128 -7.96 4.18 -2.53
N ILE A 129 -8.18 5.49 -2.69
CA ILE A 129 -7.35 6.35 -3.53
C ILE A 129 -6.34 7.04 -2.61
N GLY A 130 -5.04 6.84 -2.85
CA GLY A 130 -3.96 7.59 -2.21
C GLY A 130 -3.24 8.46 -3.22
N ILE A 131 -3.08 9.75 -2.91
CA ILE A 131 -2.37 10.70 -3.75
C ILE A 131 -1.41 11.49 -2.87
N ASP A 132 -0.15 11.55 -3.27
CA ASP A 132 0.84 12.50 -2.74
C ASP A 132 1.51 13.26 -3.89
N THR A 133 2.54 14.05 -3.58
CA THR A 133 3.24 14.87 -4.59
C THR A 133 3.91 14.05 -5.69
N ASN A 134 4.20 12.78 -5.43
CA ASN A 134 5.07 11.94 -6.24
C ASN A 134 4.32 10.79 -6.92
N ARG A 135 3.26 10.26 -6.32
CA ARG A 135 2.54 9.08 -6.82
C ARG A 135 1.04 9.09 -6.54
N THR A 136 0.34 8.33 -7.36
CA THR A 136 -1.07 7.97 -7.22
C THR A 136 -1.14 6.45 -7.12
N ASP A 137 -1.68 5.97 -6.00
CA ASP A 137 -1.80 4.54 -5.72
C ASP A 137 -3.27 4.19 -5.45
N LEU A 138 -3.66 2.97 -5.83
CA LEU A 138 -4.95 2.37 -5.53
C LEU A 138 -4.70 1.12 -4.69
N TYR A 139 -5.36 1.02 -3.53
CA TYR A 139 -5.08 -0.08 -2.62
C TYR A 139 -6.31 -0.51 -1.84
N GLU A 140 -6.32 -1.75 -1.39
CA GLU A 140 -7.37 -2.23 -0.48
C GLU A 140 -7.33 -1.42 0.82
N ASP A 141 -8.51 -1.08 1.34
CA ASP A 141 -8.64 -0.32 2.58
C ASP A 141 -7.89 -1.01 3.74
N PHE A 142 -6.97 -0.28 4.35
CA PHE A 142 -5.96 -0.86 5.23
C PHE A 142 -5.69 0.03 6.46
N ASP A 143 -5.36 -0.61 7.58
CA ASP A 143 -4.88 0.00 8.84
C ASP A 143 -3.61 0.84 8.59
N PRO A 144 -3.51 2.12 8.98
CA PRO A 144 -2.34 2.94 8.69
C PRO A 144 -0.99 2.38 9.19
N ASP A 145 -1.00 1.40 10.11
CA ASP A 145 0.20 0.85 10.73
C ASP A 145 0.83 -0.35 9.98
N VAL A 146 0.17 -0.90 8.96
CA VAL A 146 0.69 -2.01 8.14
C VAL A 146 0.49 -1.67 6.63
N CYS A 147 1.14 -2.40 5.74
CA CYS A 147 1.06 -2.14 4.30
C CYS A 147 -0.05 -2.99 3.67
N PRO A 148 -0.90 -2.43 2.77
CA PRO A 148 -1.90 -3.22 2.07
C PRO A 148 -1.25 -4.27 1.17
N ASP A 149 -1.73 -5.52 1.26
CA ASP A 149 -1.29 -6.61 0.38
C ASP A 149 -1.60 -6.26 -1.08
N PHE A 150 -2.84 -5.84 -1.36
CA PHE A 150 -3.21 -5.39 -2.69
C PHE A 150 -2.99 -3.89 -2.88
N ARG A 151 -1.99 -3.55 -3.70
CA ARG A 151 -1.68 -2.17 -4.09
C ARG A 151 -1.26 -2.07 -5.55
N LEU A 152 -1.77 -1.05 -6.22
CA LEU A 152 -1.47 -0.71 -7.59
C LEU A 152 -0.91 0.71 -7.66
N GLN A 153 0.16 0.91 -8.42
CA GLN A 153 0.77 2.22 -8.61
C GLN A 153 0.55 2.71 -10.03
N LEU A 154 0.13 3.96 -10.18
CA LEU A 154 0.01 4.61 -11.48
C LEU A 154 1.39 4.69 -12.15
N ARG A 155 1.50 4.13 -13.35
CA ARG A 155 2.68 4.30 -14.20
C ARG A 155 2.59 5.66 -14.87
N LYS A 156 3.49 6.56 -14.49
CA LYS A 156 3.72 7.79 -15.25
C LYS A 156 4.34 7.39 -16.60
N PRO A 157 3.81 7.90 -17.73
CA PRO A 157 4.43 7.69 -19.04
C PRO A 157 5.83 8.29 -19.11
#